data_AF-A0A6B0WSW3-F1
#
_entry.id   AF-A0A6B0WSW3-F1
#
_cell.length_a   1.000
_cell.length_b   1.000
_cell.length_c   1.000
_cell.angle_alpha   90.00
_cell.angle_beta   90.00
_cell.angle_gamma   90.00
#
_symmetry.space_group_name_H-M   'P 1'
#
loop_
_entity.id
_entity.type
_entity.pdbx_description
1 polymer ?
#
loop_
_entity_poly.entity_id
_entity_poly.type
_entity_poly.pdbx_seq_one_letter_code
_entity_poly.pdbx_strand_id
1 'polypeptide(L)'
;MLGLDAWNGNQAQVDGFRRNGGITFPLLLNAGGAAPARYENFVVVRPNGTALPVIGGLSSSSVTSVKTRVSELLAQIPPPAPTISVPQTAVDFGTIDAGQTRERTITITNTGTAPLEITGIESDVPGLTFDTTMFTLAPNGSQTVMIAFPSSTAGTFSGNITISSNDPDRATQTLSVSVIVQPPPPPPSPPPPSP
;
A
#
# COMPACT_ATOMS: atom_id res chain seq x y z
N MET A 1 -25.51 1.68 -12.86
CA MET A 1 -26.17 1.25 -14.10
C MET A 1 -25.18 1.31 -15.26
N LEU A 2 -24.59 0.20 -15.73
CA LEU A 2 -23.53 0.23 -16.75
C LEU A 2 -23.92 1.00 -18.03
N GLY A 3 -23.11 2.01 -18.38
CA GLY A 3 -23.20 2.73 -19.66
C GLY A 3 -22.55 1.94 -20.78
N LEU A 4 -23.14 1.96 -21.98
CA LEU A 4 -22.60 1.28 -23.17
C LEU A 4 -22.56 2.29 -24.31
N ASP A 5 -21.35 2.65 -24.74
CA ASP A 5 -21.12 3.62 -25.80
C ASP A 5 -20.19 3.07 -26.87
N ALA A 6 -20.38 3.54 -28.11
CA ALA A 6 -19.53 3.16 -29.23
C ALA A 6 -18.18 3.85 -29.12
N TRP A 7 -17.09 3.10 -29.35
CA TRP A 7 -15.74 3.63 -29.32
C TRP A 7 -15.01 3.27 -30.61
N ASN A 8 -14.38 4.27 -31.24
CA ASN A 8 -13.66 4.07 -32.50
C ASN A 8 -12.16 3.78 -32.30
N GLY A 9 -11.70 3.53 -31.07
CA GLY A 9 -10.28 3.34 -30.76
C GLY A 9 -9.52 4.61 -30.35
N ASN A 10 -10.13 5.79 -30.43
CA ASN A 10 -9.48 7.06 -30.09
C ASN A 10 -9.53 7.35 -28.57
N GLN A 11 -8.36 7.55 -27.95
CA GLN A 11 -8.23 7.91 -26.52
C GLN A 11 -8.94 9.22 -26.16
N ALA A 12 -8.93 10.22 -27.05
CA ALA A 12 -9.57 11.52 -26.80
C ALA A 12 -11.11 11.40 -26.68
N GLN A 13 -11.72 10.42 -27.35
CA GLN A 13 -13.16 10.14 -27.17
C GLN A 13 -13.45 9.53 -25.79
N VAL A 14 -12.53 8.71 -25.25
CA VAL A 14 -12.64 8.17 -23.89
C VAL A 14 -12.62 9.29 -22.85
N ASP A 15 -11.75 10.28 -23.01
CA ASP A 15 -11.71 11.46 -22.14
C ASP A 15 -12.93 12.38 -22.30
N GLY A 16 -13.54 12.38 -23.49
CA GLY A 16 -14.81 13.05 -23.76
C GLY A 16 -15.97 12.44 -22.98
N PHE A 17 -16.05 11.11 -22.95
CA PHE A 17 -17.02 10.38 -22.12
C PHE A 17 -16.86 10.79 -20.64
N ARG A 18 -15.66 10.72 -20.08
CA ARG A 18 -15.39 11.04 -18.66
C ARG A 18 -15.92 12.41 -18.20
N ARG A 19 -15.97 13.41 -19.08
CA ARG A 19 -16.33 14.79 -18.74
C ARG A 19 -17.82 15.11 -18.85
N ASN A 20 -18.64 14.22 -19.42
CA ASN A 20 -20.00 14.61 -19.85
C ASN A 20 -21.11 14.49 -18.78
N GLY A 21 -20.79 14.05 -17.56
CA GLY A 21 -21.81 13.79 -16.53
C GLY A 21 -22.75 12.65 -16.91
N GLY A 22 -23.26 11.89 -15.93
CA GLY A 22 -24.16 10.76 -16.19
C GLY A 22 -23.49 9.44 -16.62
N ILE A 23 -22.16 9.38 -16.65
CA ILE A 23 -21.44 8.10 -16.84
C ILE A 23 -21.47 7.30 -15.55
N THR A 24 -21.97 6.07 -15.64
CA THR A 24 -21.78 5.08 -14.59
C THR A 24 -20.55 4.25 -14.90
N PHE A 25 -19.61 4.22 -13.96
CA PHE A 25 -18.49 3.32 -14.01
C PHE A 25 -18.82 1.96 -13.39
N PRO A 26 -18.19 0.89 -13.87
CA PRO A 26 -17.25 0.86 -14.99
C PRO A 26 -17.92 1.08 -16.36
N LEU A 27 -17.20 1.71 -17.30
CA LEU A 27 -17.70 2.01 -18.66
C LEU A 27 -17.35 0.86 -19.61
N LEU A 28 -18.32 0.45 -20.43
CA LEU A 28 -18.14 -0.53 -21.51
C LEU A 28 -18.05 0.19 -22.85
N LEU A 29 -16.93 -0.02 -23.54
CA LEU A 29 -16.69 0.54 -24.87
C LEU A 29 -16.65 -0.58 -25.92
N ASN A 30 -17.48 -0.49 -26.96
CA ASN A 30 -17.45 -1.40 -28.09
C ASN A 30 -16.43 -0.91 -29.14
N ALA A 31 -15.25 -1.53 -29.18
CA ALA A 31 -14.17 -1.24 -30.12
C ALA A 31 -14.40 -1.97 -31.46
N GLY A 32 -15.42 -1.56 -32.21
CA GLY A 32 -15.81 -2.26 -33.45
C GLY A 32 -16.32 -1.36 -34.56
N GLY A 33 -16.49 -0.05 -34.30
CA GLY A 33 -16.70 0.93 -35.36
C GLY A 33 -17.87 0.65 -36.32
N ALA A 34 -19.03 0.18 -35.85
CA ALA A 34 -20.36 0.41 -36.47
C ALA A 34 -21.44 -0.43 -35.77
N ALA A 35 -22.68 0.06 -35.78
CA ALA A 35 -23.85 -0.81 -35.71
C ALA A 35 -24.20 -1.31 -37.13
N PRO A 36 -24.80 -2.52 -37.31
CA PRO A 36 -24.99 -3.63 -36.36
C PRO A 36 -24.46 -4.99 -36.89
N ALA A 37 -23.95 -5.87 -36.01
CA ALA A 37 -24.06 -7.32 -36.18
C ALA A 37 -23.71 -8.06 -34.88
N ARG A 38 -22.60 -7.69 -34.23
CA ARG A 38 -22.10 -8.37 -33.04
C ARG A 38 -21.28 -7.45 -32.12
N TYR A 39 -21.37 -7.73 -30.83
CA TYR A 39 -20.68 -7.05 -29.74
C TYR A 39 -19.46 -7.87 -29.28
N GLU A 40 -18.26 -7.65 -29.82
CA GLU A 40 -17.15 -8.62 -29.67
C GLU A 40 -15.91 -8.09 -28.93
N ASN A 41 -15.68 -6.77 -28.90
CA ASN A 41 -14.47 -6.17 -28.34
C ASN A 41 -14.80 -5.15 -27.25
N PHE A 42 -14.86 -5.60 -26.00
CA PHE A 42 -15.16 -4.75 -24.86
C PHE A 42 -13.94 -4.46 -24.01
N VAL A 43 -13.73 -3.18 -23.71
CA VAL A 43 -12.82 -2.74 -22.66
C VAL A 43 -13.65 -2.21 -21.51
N VAL A 44 -13.36 -2.70 -20.31
CA VAL A 44 -13.95 -2.21 -19.07
C VAL A 44 -12.99 -1.19 -18.47
N VAL A 45 -13.43 0.05 -18.33
CA VAL A 45 -12.60 1.14 -17.79
C VAL A 45 -13.07 1.47 -16.38
N ARG A 46 -12.14 1.39 -15.40
CA ARG A 46 -12.36 1.82 -14.01
C ARG A 46 -12.38 3.36 -13.90
N PRO A 47 -12.93 3.94 -12.82
CA PRO A 47 -12.93 5.39 -12.61
C PRO A 47 -11.54 6.03 -12.65
N ASN A 48 -10.52 5.31 -12.18
CA ASN A 48 -9.12 5.73 -12.17
C ASN A 48 -8.42 5.62 -13.54
N GLY A 49 -9.15 5.26 -14.61
CA GLY A 49 -8.61 5.15 -15.96
C GLY A 49 -7.97 3.81 -16.30
N THR A 50 -7.84 2.88 -15.35
CA THR A 50 -7.31 1.54 -15.63
C THR A 50 -8.30 0.74 -16.47
N ALA A 51 -7.84 0.22 -17.60
CA ALA A 51 -8.56 -0.78 -18.37
C ALA A 51 -8.37 -2.15 -17.73
N LEU A 52 -9.46 -2.89 -17.54
CA LEU A 52 -9.40 -4.31 -17.21
C LEU A 52 -9.19 -5.11 -18.51
N PRO A 53 -8.42 -6.21 -18.46
CA PRO A 53 -8.16 -7.04 -19.62
C PRO A 53 -9.47 -7.50 -20.27
N VAL A 54 -9.47 -7.48 -21.61
CA VAL A 54 -10.63 -7.83 -22.44
C VAL A 54 -11.10 -9.23 -22.08
N ILE A 55 -12.38 -9.35 -21.76
CA ILE A 55 -13.01 -10.65 -21.59
C ILE A 55 -13.45 -11.11 -22.99
N GLY A 56 -12.74 -12.09 -23.55
CA GLY A 56 -13.19 -12.76 -24.78
C GLY A 56 -14.52 -13.49 -24.58
N GLY A 57 -15.29 -13.68 -25.65
CA GLY A 57 -16.52 -14.47 -25.63
C GLY A 57 -17.82 -13.71 -25.31
N LEU A 58 -17.79 -12.38 -25.31
CA LEU A 58 -18.98 -11.53 -25.09
C LEU A 58 -19.81 -11.26 -26.36
N SER A 59 -19.52 -11.98 -27.46
CA SER A 59 -20.24 -11.86 -28.75
C SER A 59 -21.74 -12.06 -28.57
N SER A 60 -22.49 -10.96 -28.63
CA SER A 60 -23.94 -10.94 -28.54
C SER A 60 -24.51 -9.99 -29.59
N SER A 61 -25.77 -10.20 -29.99
CA SER A 61 -26.58 -9.22 -30.73
C SER A 61 -27.47 -8.37 -29.82
N SER A 62 -27.49 -8.68 -28.52
CA SER A 62 -28.32 -8.04 -27.50
C SER A 62 -27.48 -7.25 -26.50
N VAL A 63 -27.75 -5.95 -26.39
CA VAL A 63 -27.15 -5.02 -25.41
C VAL A 63 -27.42 -5.49 -23.97
N THR A 64 -28.61 -5.99 -23.68
CA THR A 64 -28.98 -6.47 -22.34
C THR A 64 -28.12 -7.66 -21.94
N SER A 65 -27.93 -8.63 -22.84
CA SER A 65 -27.10 -9.81 -22.57
C SER A 65 -25.63 -9.45 -22.35
N VAL A 66 -25.10 -8.46 -23.09
CA VAL A 66 -23.75 -7.92 -22.84
C VAL A 66 -23.66 -7.28 -21.45
N LYS A 67 -24.61 -6.40 -21.11
CA LYS A 67 -24.63 -5.72 -19.80
C LYS A 67 -24.71 -6.71 -18.64
N THR A 68 -25.55 -7.74 -18.76
CA THR A 68 -25.65 -8.80 -17.74
C THR A 68 -24.34 -9.55 -17.60
N ARG A 69 -23.76 -10.04 -18.70
CA ARG A 69 -22.52 -10.83 -18.64
C ARG A 69 -21.34 -10.01 -18.11
N VAL A 70 -21.26 -8.74 -18.46
CA VAL A 70 -20.23 -7.85 -17.92
C VAL A 70 -20.48 -7.59 -16.44
N SER A 71 -21.73 -7.39 -16.02
CA SER A 71 -22.06 -7.22 -14.60
C SER A 71 -21.66 -8.45 -13.78
N GLU A 72 -21.96 -9.65 -14.27
CA GLU A 72 -21.55 -10.93 -13.65
C GLU A 72 -20.03 -11.05 -13.54
N LEU A 73 -19.30 -10.58 -14.55
CA LEU A 73 -17.85 -10.70 -14.58
C LEU A 73 -17.15 -9.65 -13.72
N LEU A 74 -17.69 -8.43 -13.70
CA LEU A 74 -17.26 -7.39 -12.78
C LEU A 74 -17.47 -7.80 -11.32
N ALA A 75 -18.56 -8.52 -11.03
CA ALA A 75 -18.82 -9.06 -9.70
C ALA A 75 -17.80 -10.12 -9.26
N GLN A 76 -17.06 -10.72 -10.19
CA GLN A 76 -15.97 -11.66 -9.89
C GLN A 76 -14.64 -10.96 -9.61
N ILE A 77 -14.50 -9.66 -9.93
CA ILE A 77 -13.30 -8.88 -9.65
C ILE A 77 -13.42 -8.33 -8.23
N PRO A 78 -12.50 -8.70 -7.31
CA PRO A 78 -12.52 -8.14 -5.96
C PRO A 78 -12.49 -6.61 -6.01
N PRO A 79 -13.24 -5.92 -5.13
CA PRO A 79 -13.17 -4.47 -5.03
C PRO A 79 -11.72 -4.06 -4.69
N PRO A 80 -11.24 -2.91 -5.19
CA PRO A 80 -9.94 -2.42 -4.79
C PRO A 80 -9.84 -2.29 -3.27
N ALA A 81 -8.85 -2.93 -2.69
CA ALA A 81 -8.58 -2.92 -1.25
C ALA A 81 -7.09 -2.63 -1.00
N PRO A 82 -6.75 -1.91 0.08
CA PRO A 82 -5.37 -1.77 0.52
C PRO A 82 -4.87 -3.10 1.07
N THR A 83 -3.57 -3.35 0.94
CA THR A 83 -2.95 -4.54 1.54
C THR A 83 -1.56 -4.19 2.06
N ILE A 84 -1.40 -4.18 3.38
CA ILE A 84 -0.14 -3.89 4.03
C ILE A 84 0.79 -5.11 3.97
N SER A 85 2.05 -4.86 3.61
CA SER A 85 3.14 -5.82 3.69
C SER A 85 4.30 -5.18 4.45
N VAL A 86 4.71 -5.84 5.53
CA VAL A 86 5.90 -5.49 6.32
C VAL A 86 6.70 -6.78 6.48
N PRO A 87 7.83 -6.94 5.76
CA PRO A 87 8.56 -8.20 5.77
C PRO A 87 9.29 -8.44 7.10
N GLN A 88 9.61 -7.38 7.86
CA GLN A 88 10.19 -7.49 9.19
C GLN A 88 9.14 -7.95 10.22
N THR A 89 9.48 -8.96 11.02
CA THR A 89 8.69 -9.35 12.21
C THR A 89 9.31 -8.86 13.52
N ALA A 90 10.55 -8.36 13.47
CA ALA A 90 11.30 -7.90 14.62
C ALA A 90 12.30 -6.79 14.24
N VAL A 91 12.64 -5.93 15.20
CA VAL A 91 13.67 -4.89 15.10
C VAL A 91 14.64 -5.07 16.26
N ASP A 92 15.84 -5.60 15.95
CA ASP A 92 16.90 -5.78 16.92
C ASP A 92 17.94 -4.66 16.83
N PHE A 93 18.07 -3.89 17.91
CA PHE A 93 19.07 -2.86 18.04
C PHE A 93 20.41 -3.41 18.55
N GLY A 94 20.46 -4.63 19.08
CA GLY A 94 21.65 -5.23 19.68
C GLY A 94 22.12 -4.46 20.92
N THR A 95 23.44 -4.50 21.18
CA THR A 95 24.05 -3.79 22.31
C THR A 95 24.48 -2.37 21.93
N ILE A 96 24.09 -1.39 22.75
CA ILE A 96 24.40 0.04 22.60
C ILE A 96 25.04 0.54 23.91
N ASP A 97 26.07 1.37 23.84
CA ASP A 97 26.61 2.06 25.02
C ASP A 97 25.69 3.20 25.47
N ALA A 98 25.47 3.32 26.78
CA ALA A 98 24.72 4.45 27.33
C ALA A 98 25.33 5.80 26.87
N GLY A 99 24.46 6.71 26.43
CA GLY A 99 24.80 7.98 25.79
C GLY A 99 24.82 7.94 24.26
N GLN A 100 24.69 6.77 23.64
CA GLN A 100 24.62 6.63 22.18
C GLN A 100 23.17 6.53 21.68
N THR A 101 22.97 6.87 20.41
CA THR A 101 21.72 6.60 19.68
C THR A 101 22.00 5.60 18.58
N ARG A 102 21.11 4.63 18.39
CA ARG A 102 21.19 3.70 17.27
C ARG A 102 19.91 3.76 16.45
N GLU A 103 20.08 3.66 15.14
CA GLU A 103 18.98 3.69 14.18
C GLU A 103 18.79 2.32 13.51
N ARG A 104 17.54 2.02 13.18
CA ARG A 104 17.09 0.88 12.39
C ARG A 104 16.03 1.35 11.41
N THR A 105 15.77 0.55 10.40
CA THR A 105 14.73 0.86 9.41
C THR A 105 13.79 -0.30 9.23
N ILE A 106 12.51 0.03 9.02
CA ILE A 106 11.50 -0.91 8.53
C ILE A 106 10.96 -0.44 7.20
N THR A 107 10.49 -1.37 6.37
CA THR A 107 9.91 -1.05 5.07
C THR A 107 8.46 -1.46 5.07
N ILE A 108 7.57 -0.51 4.79
CA ILE A 108 6.14 -0.73 4.68
C ILE A 108 5.77 -0.57 3.21
N THR A 109 5.11 -1.58 2.65
CA THR A 109 4.70 -1.62 1.25
C THR A 109 3.20 -1.83 1.14
N ASN A 110 2.56 -1.11 0.22
CA ASN A 110 1.19 -1.39 -0.17
C ASN A 110 1.19 -2.36 -1.37
N THR A 111 0.84 -3.62 -1.10
CA THR A 111 0.70 -4.67 -2.13
C THR A 111 -0.73 -4.79 -2.67
N GLY A 112 -1.63 -3.95 -2.16
CA GLY A 112 -3.03 -3.90 -2.57
C GLY A 112 -3.26 -3.07 -3.82
N THR A 113 -4.55 -2.88 -4.14
CA THR A 113 -4.99 -2.16 -5.35
C THR A 113 -5.72 -0.85 -5.04
N ALA A 114 -5.86 -0.49 -3.77
CA ALA A 114 -6.33 0.82 -3.29
C ALA A 114 -5.27 1.50 -2.40
N PRO A 115 -5.36 2.82 -2.16
CA PRO A 115 -4.46 3.53 -1.27
C PRO A 115 -4.46 2.95 0.15
N LEU A 116 -3.28 2.64 0.68
CA LEU A 116 -3.06 2.20 2.05
C LEU A 116 -2.73 3.42 2.90
N GLU A 117 -3.51 3.65 3.94
CA GLU A 117 -3.30 4.69 4.93
C GLU A 117 -2.70 4.06 6.18
N ILE A 118 -1.51 4.53 6.56
CA ILE A 118 -0.91 4.26 7.87
C ILE A 118 -1.40 5.36 8.80
N THR A 119 -2.19 4.97 9.80
CA THR A 119 -2.86 5.89 10.73
C THR A 119 -2.10 6.08 12.03
N GLY A 120 -1.09 5.24 12.30
CA GLY A 120 -0.22 5.37 13.44
C GLY A 120 0.91 4.34 13.46
N ILE A 121 2.05 4.75 14.00
CA ILE A 121 3.15 3.87 14.38
C ILE A 121 3.54 4.26 15.80
N GLU A 122 3.48 3.29 16.71
CA GLU A 122 3.74 3.50 18.15
C GLU A 122 4.54 2.32 18.72
N SER A 123 5.13 2.52 19.90
CA SER A 123 5.93 1.51 20.59
C SER A 123 5.66 1.54 22.09
N ASP A 124 5.60 0.36 22.71
CA ASP A 124 5.55 0.21 24.18
C ASP A 124 6.96 0.31 24.82
N VAL A 125 8.03 0.22 24.01
CA VAL A 125 9.41 0.44 24.45
C VAL A 125 9.65 1.94 24.66
N PRO A 126 9.98 2.37 25.89
CA PRO A 126 10.14 3.78 26.20
C PRO A 126 11.35 4.39 25.48
N GLY A 127 11.20 5.62 25.01
CA GLY A 127 12.28 6.41 24.39
C GLY A 127 12.50 6.14 22.90
N LEU A 128 11.88 5.09 22.33
CA LEU A 128 11.96 4.80 20.90
C LEU A 128 11.20 5.86 20.09
N THR A 129 11.82 6.36 19.03
CA THR A 129 11.26 7.42 18.17
C THR A 129 11.20 7.00 16.71
N PHE A 130 10.33 7.66 15.95
CA PHE A 130 10.11 7.43 14.52
C PHE A 130 10.24 8.74 13.75
N ASP A 131 10.78 8.68 12.53
CA ASP A 131 10.84 9.83 11.62
C ASP A 131 9.47 10.20 11.04
N THR A 132 8.60 9.21 10.85
CA THR A 132 7.20 9.37 10.44
C THR A 132 6.32 8.30 11.08
N THR A 133 5.07 8.66 11.39
CA THR A 133 4.08 7.77 12.01
C THR A 133 2.76 7.69 11.25
N MET A 134 2.54 8.58 10.29
CA MET A 134 1.32 8.62 9.47
C MET A 134 1.67 9.02 8.04
N PHE A 135 1.15 8.27 7.07
CA PHE A 135 1.34 8.55 5.64
C PHE A 135 0.42 7.67 4.78
N THR A 136 0.31 7.98 3.50
CA THR A 136 -0.47 7.20 2.54
C THR A 136 0.43 6.64 1.44
N LEU A 137 0.27 5.36 1.14
CA LEU A 137 0.94 4.67 0.04
C LEU A 137 -0.05 4.39 -1.09
N ALA A 138 0.27 4.89 -2.29
CA ALA A 138 -0.40 4.44 -3.50
C ALA A 138 -0.20 2.91 -3.70
N PRO A 139 -1.02 2.24 -4.51
CA PRO A 139 -0.80 0.84 -4.88
C PRO A 139 0.63 0.59 -5.38
N ASN A 140 1.29 -0.47 -4.90
CA ASN A 140 2.70 -0.80 -5.11
C ASN A 140 3.71 0.22 -4.56
N GLY A 141 3.24 1.26 -3.86
CA GLY A 141 4.10 2.23 -3.18
C GLY A 141 4.76 1.63 -1.94
N SER A 142 5.92 2.16 -1.57
CA SER A 142 6.67 1.75 -0.40
C SER A 142 7.25 2.95 0.33
N GLN A 143 7.30 2.88 1.66
CA GLN A 143 7.96 3.86 2.53
C GLN A 143 8.93 3.13 3.45
N THR A 144 10.11 3.73 3.65
CA THR A 144 11.03 3.32 4.71
C THR A 144 10.79 4.23 5.91
N VAL A 145 10.62 3.62 7.08
CA VAL A 145 10.48 4.33 8.37
C VAL A 145 11.75 4.11 9.16
N MET A 146 12.36 5.19 9.61
CA MET A 146 13.53 5.16 10.48
C MET A 146 13.09 5.15 11.93
N ILE A 147 13.67 4.22 12.69
CA ILE A 147 13.41 4.01 14.10
C ILE A 147 14.70 4.30 14.84
N ALA A 148 14.67 5.26 15.76
CA ALA A 148 15.82 5.63 16.57
C ALA A 148 15.60 5.25 18.03
N PHE A 149 16.63 4.70 18.66
CA PHE A 149 16.65 4.41 20.09
C PHE A 149 17.76 5.22 20.77
N PRO A 150 17.43 6.34 21.45
CA PRO A 150 18.36 7.11 22.27
C PRO A 150 18.57 6.40 23.61
N SER A 151 19.74 5.79 23.79
CA SER A 151 20.03 4.95 24.94
C SER A 151 20.67 5.73 26.09
N SER A 152 19.88 6.32 26.99
CA SER A 152 20.42 7.08 28.13
C SER A 152 20.70 6.21 29.36
N THR A 153 19.89 5.18 29.60
CA THR A 153 19.93 4.35 30.81
C THR A 153 20.33 2.93 30.47
N ALA A 154 21.33 2.40 31.17
CA ALA A 154 21.73 1.00 31.05
C ALA A 154 20.59 0.06 31.48
N GLY A 155 20.41 -1.03 30.74
CA GLY A 155 19.30 -1.97 30.94
C GLY A 155 18.98 -2.76 29.68
N THR A 156 18.11 -3.76 29.80
CA THR A 156 17.54 -4.46 28.65
C THR A 156 16.12 -3.97 28.45
N PHE A 157 15.79 -3.58 27.22
CA PHE A 157 14.44 -3.16 26.86
C PHE A 157 13.92 -4.08 25.77
N SER A 158 12.68 -4.52 25.93
CA SER A 158 11.98 -5.36 24.96
C SER A 158 10.51 -5.02 24.96
N GLY A 159 9.88 -5.12 23.80
CA GLY A 159 8.50 -4.76 23.62
C GLY A 159 8.08 -4.90 22.16
N ASN A 160 7.16 -4.08 21.71
CA ASN A 160 6.52 -4.14 20.41
C ASN A 160 6.39 -2.76 19.78
N ILE A 161 6.54 -2.71 18.46
CA ILE A 161 6.07 -1.63 17.60
C ILE A 161 4.73 -2.06 17.01
N THR A 162 3.74 -1.19 17.10
CA THR A 162 2.39 -1.38 16.54
C THR A 162 2.20 -0.43 15.37
N ILE A 163 1.86 -0.97 14.21
CA ILE A 163 1.54 -0.23 12.99
C ILE A 163 0.04 -0.37 12.73
N SER A 164 -0.69 0.73 12.73
CA SER A 164 -2.13 0.78 12.44
C SER A 164 -2.38 1.25 11.01
N SER A 165 -3.32 0.60 10.32
CA SER A 165 -3.64 0.91 8.93
C SER A 165 -5.11 0.68 8.56
N ASN A 166 -5.50 1.14 7.37
CA ASN A 166 -6.82 0.88 6.79
C ASN A 166 -6.91 -0.45 5.99
N ASP A 167 -5.94 -1.36 6.12
CA ASP A 167 -6.04 -2.72 5.57
C ASP A 167 -7.20 -3.47 6.27
N PRO A 168 -8.25 -3.90 5.55
CA PRO A 168 -9.41 -4.55 6.16
C PRO A 168 -9.10 -5.93 6.76
N ASP A 169 -8.09 -6.62 6.24
CA ASP A 169 -7.68 -7.95 6.70
C ASP A 169 -6.57 -7.88 7.75
N ARG A 170 -5.77 -6.80 7.72
CA ARG A 170 -4.61 -6.58 8.62
C ARG A 170 -4.55 -5.14 9.14
N ALA A 171 -5.60 -4.72 9.84
CA ALA A 171 -5.70 -3.37 10.41
C ALA A 171 -4.53 -3.02 11.35
N THR A 172 -3.90 -4.03 11.95
CA THR A 172 -2.75 -3.85 12.84
C THR A 172 -1.65 -4.86 12.52
N GLN A 173 -0.40 -4.39 12.43
CA GLN A 173 0.80 -5.24 12.42
C GLN A 173 1.69 -4.94 13.60
N THR A 174 2.32 -5.98 14.14
CA THR A 174 3.16 -5.90 15.34
C THR A 174 4.55 -6.45 15.04
N LEU A 175 5.58 -5.70 15.42
CA LEU A 175 6.97 -6.13 15.33
C LEU A 175 7.57 -6.17 16.73
N SER A 176 8.26 -7.24 17.09
CA SER A 176 8.96 -7.27 18.37
C SER A 176 10.22 -6.38 18.34
N VAL A 177 10.54 -5.76 19.46
CA VAL A 177 11.72 -4.91 19.62
C VAL A 177 12.58 -5.44 20.75
N SER A 178 13.90 -5.42 20.55
CA SER A 178 14.88 -5.73 21.58
C SER A 178 16.10 -4.81 21.51
N VAL A 179 16.59 -4.40 22.67
CA VAL A 179 17.82 -3.62 22.81
C VAL A 179 18.48 -3.88 24.16
N ILE A 180 19.81 -3.94 24.17
CA ILE A 180 20.62 -3.99 25.38
C ILE A 180 21.42 -2.70 25.46
N VAL A 181 21.23 -1.93 26.52
CA VAL A 181 22.03 -0.74 26.82
C VAL A 181 23.03 -1.11 27.90
N GLN A 182 24.33 -1.06 27.57
CA GLN A 182 25.39 -1.31 28.53
C GLN A 182 25.87 0.00 29.18
N PRO A 183 26.42 -0.05 30.41
CA PRO A 183 27.06 1.11 31.01
C PRO A 183 28.13 1.69 30.10
N PRO A 184 28.41 3.01 30.17
CA PRO A 184 29.47 3.60 29.37
C PRO A 184 30.81 2.92 29.72
N PRO A 185 31.69 2.68 28.73
CA PRO A 185 32.97 2.06 28.99
C PRO A 185 33.76 2.88 30.02
N PRO A 186 34.52 2.23 30.93
CA PRO A 186 35.34 2.94 31.89
C PRO A 186 36.31 3.88 31.16
N PRO A 187 36.62 5.06 31.75
CA PRO A 187 37.60 5.95 31.16
C PRO A 187 38.93 5.22 30.93
N PRO A 188 39.68 5.57 29.87
CA PRO A 188 41.01 5.00 29.67
C PRO A 188 41.87 5.24 30.91
N SER A 189 42.68 4.25 31.28
CA SER A 189 43.62 4.38 32.39
C SER A 189 44.54 5.58 32.15
N PRO A 190 44.90 6.36 33.20
CA PRO A 190 45.87 7.42 33.04
C PRO A 190 47.19 6.87 32.49
N PRO A 191 47.91 7.61 31.62
CA PRO A 191 49.23 7.19 31.18
C PRO A 191 50.14 6.97 32.39
N PRO A 192 51.03 5.96 32.36
CA PRO A 192 52.01 5.78 33.43
C PRO A 192 52.85 7.04 33.60
N PRO A 193 53.30 7.36 34.83
CA PRO A 193 54.17 8.52 35.06
C PRO A 193 55.45 8.42 34.22
N SER A 194 55.89 9.54 33.66
CA SER A 194 57.17 9.63 32.96
C SER A 194 58.33 9.33 33.91
N PRO A 195 59.38 8.60 33.46
CA PRO A 195 60.56 8.28 34.28
C PRO A 195 61.39 9.51 34.65
#